data_AF-A0A1A8TEQ4-F1
#
_entry.id   AF-A0A1A8TEQ4-F1
#
_cell.length_a   1.000
_cell.length_b   1.000
_cell.length_c   1.000
_cell.angle_alpha   90.00
_cell.angle_beta   90.00
_cell.angle_gamma   90.00
#
_symmetry.space_group_name_H-M   'P 1'
#
loop_
_entity.id
_entity.type
_entity.pdbx_description
1 polymer ?
#
loop_
_entity_poly.entity_id
_entity_poly.type
_entity_poly.pdbx_seq_one_letter_code
_entity_poly.pdbx_strand_id
1 'polypeptide(L)' 'MMIVDLIDEVDFKEKLIGIGAPVDTAKDLKEVDTCLVSWLNECPEQTYFVKLVCQEIIESNATILPEVKTIMQAYL' A
#
# COMPACT_ATOMS: atom_id res chain seq x y z
N MET A 1 -18.69 18.37 9.33
CA MET A 1 -17.83 17.35 9.96
C MET A 1 -16.76 17.02 8.95
N MET A 2 -15.48 17.27 9.22
CA MET A 2 -14.44 16.61 8.44
C MET A 2 -14.33 15.20 9.00
N ILE A 3 -14.88 14.23 8.28
CA ILE A 3 -14.45 12.84 8.44
C ILE A 3 -13.03 12.85 7.88
N VAL A 4 -12.04 12.76 8.76
CA VAL A 4 -10.66 12.52 8.33
C VAL A 4 -10.64 11.09 7.84
N ASP A 5 -10.32 10.89 6.56
CA ASP A 5 -10.13 9.55 6.02
C ASP A 5 -9.02 8.87 6.82
N LEU A 6 -9.32 7.67 7.33
CA LEU A 6 -8.36 6.79 7.98
C LEU A 6 -7.92 5.81 6.91
N ILE A 7 -6.62 5.72 6.64
CA ILE A 7 -6.04 4.68 5.80
C ILE A 7 -5.57 3.57 6.73
N ASP A 8 -6.34 2.48 6.73
CA ASP A 8 -6.00 1.26 7.42
C ASP A 8 -5.38 0.22 6.47
N GLU A 9 -5.16 -0.98 7.00
CA GLU A 9 -4.62 -2.12 6.26
C GLU A 9 -5.49 -2.52 5.06
N VAL A 10 -6.82 -2.45 5.19
CA VAL A 10 -7.77 -2.80 4.14
C VAL A 10 -7.70 -1.76 3.03
N ASP A 11 -7.75 -0.47 3.35
CA ASP A 11 -7.64 0.62 2.36
C ASP A 11 -6.35 0.53 1.54
N PHE A 12 -5.24 0.23 2.22
CA PHE A 12 -3.94 0.06 1.56
C PHE A 12 -3.95 -1.13 0.60
N LYS A 13 -4.49 -2.28 1.02
CA LYS A 13 -4.62 -3.46 0.15
C LYS A 13 -5.52 -3.20 -1.04
N GLU A 14 -6.64 -2.52 -0.86
CA GLU A 14 -7.55 -2.18 -1.96
C GLU A 14 -6.86 -1.32 -3.02
N LYS A 15 -6.07 -0.32 -2.60
CA LYS A 15 -5.26 0.50 -3.52
C LYS A 15 -4.21 -0.33 -4.28
N LEU A 16 -3.56 -1.28 -3.60
CA LEU A 16 -2.60 -2.20 -4.22
C LEU A 16 -3.27 -3.16 -5.23
N ILE A 17 -4.44 -3.70 -4.89
CA ILE A 17 -5.23 -4.52 -5.82
C ILE A 17 -5.63 -3.70 -7.04
N GLY A 18 -5.95 -2.42 -6.85
CA GLY A 18 -6.29 -1.48 -7.94
C GLY A 18 -5.18 -1.28 -8.97
N ILE A 19 -3.91 -1.40 -8.58
CA ILE A 19 -2.75 -1.37 -9.50
C ILE A 19 -2.34 -2.76 -10.01
N GLY A 20 -3.10 -3.80 -9.67
CA GLY A 20 -2.86 -5.17 -10.10
C GLY A 20 -1.87 -5.95 -9.23
N ALA A 21 -1.56 -5.48 -8.01
CA ALA A 21 -0.72 -6.23 -7.10
C ALA A 21 -1.40 -7.55 -6.69
N PRO A 22 -0.66 -8.67 -6.61
CA PRO A 22 -1.20 -10.00 -6.25
C PRO A 22 -1.48 -10.16 -4.75
N VAL A 23 -1.99 -9.12 -4.11
CA VAL A 23 -2.31 -9.07 -2.68
C VAL A 23 -3.80 -9.38 -2.46
N ASP A 24 -4.14 -9.86 -1.27
CA ASP A 24 -5.53 -10.17 -0.89
C ASP A 24 -5.81 -9.52 0.46
N THR A 25 -7.05 -9.07 0.64
CA THR A 25 -7.64 -8.61 1.91
C THR A 25 -7.44 -9.60 3.07
N ALA A 26 -7.41 -10.90 2.79
CA ALA A 26 -7.24 -11.95 3.81
C ALA A 26 -5.79 -12.12 4.32
N LYS A 27 -4.79 -11.60 3.60
CA LYS A 27 -3.36 -11.69 3.99
C LYS A 27 -3.02 -10.62 5.02
N ASP A 28 -2.21 -10.93 6.02
CA ASP A 28 -1.72 -9.89 6.95
C ASP A 28 -0.72 -8.94 6.26
N LEU A 29 -0.55 -7.73 6.80
CA LEU A 29 0.43 -6.74 6.30
C LEU A 29 1.84 -7.31 6.02
N LYS A 30 2.32 -8.26 6.83
CA LYS A 30 3.63 -8.92 6.61
C LYS A 30 3.64 -9.81 5.36
N GLU A 31 2.55 -10.50 5.11
CA GLU A 31 2.39 -11.33 3.92
C GLU A 31 2.20 -10.46 2.68
N VAL A 32 1.50 -9.33 2.82
CA VAL A 32 1.40 -8.29 1.78
C VAL A 32 2.79 -7.77 1.41
N ASP A 33 3.61 -7.41 2.39
CA ASP A 33 4.99 -6.95 2.16
C ASP A 33 5.82 -8.01 1.42
N THR A 34 5.79 -9.26 1.89
CA THR A 34 6.50 -10.38 1.24
C THR A 34 6.03 -10.58 -0.21
N CYS A 35 4.72 -10.49 -0.44
CA CYS A 35 4.12 -10.66 -1.76
C CYS A 35 4.49 -9.51 -2.70
N LEU A 36 4.48 -8.27 -2.21
CA LEU A 36 4.91 -7.10 -2.96
C LEU A 36 6.38 -7.17 -3.32
N VAL A 37 7.27 -7.53 -2.38
CA VAL A 37 8.70 -7.71 -2.68
C VAL A 37 8.90 -8.77 -3.76
N SER A 38 8.24 -9.93 -3.65
CA SER A 38 8.35 -10.98 -4.67
C SER A 38 7.84 -10.49 -6.03
N TRP A 39 6.69 -9.83 -6.04
CA TRP A 39 6.07 -9.32 -7.26
C TRP A 39 6.90 -8.21 -7.93
N LEU A 40 7.47 -7.29 -7.15
CA LEU A 40 8.33 -6.23 -7.68
C LEU A 40 9.68 -6.75 -8.18
N ASN A 41 10.17 -7.88 -7.64
CA ASN A 41 11.34 -8.55 -8.20
C ASN A 41 11.04 -9.19 -9.57
N GLU A 42 9.83 -9.70 -9.78
CA GLU A 42 9.38 -10.29 -11.06
C GLU A 42 8.97 -9.23 -12.08
N CYS A 43 8.38 -8.12 -11.61
CA CYS A 43 7.85 -7.01 -12.40
C CYS A 43 8.38 -5.67 -11.88
N PRO A 44 9.67 -5.36 -12.08
CA PRO A 44 10.29 -4.15 -11.54
C PRO A 44 9.65 -2.85 -12.04
N GLU A 45 9.03 -2.86 -13.22
CA GLU A 45 8.26 -1.72 -13.77
C GLU A 45 7.08 -1.32 -12.87
N GLN A 46 6.55 -2.25 -12.06
CA GLN A 46 5.42 -2.00 -11.17
C GLN A 46 5.82 -1.19 -9.92
N THR A 47 7.12 -1.08 -9.65
CA THR A 47 7.65 -0.29 -8.52
C THR A 47 7.20 1.17 -8.62
N TYR A 48 7.10 1.71 -9.83
CA TYR A 48 6.63 3.07 -10.06
C TYR A 48 5.18 3.25 -9.58
N PHE A 49 4.30 2.30 -9.86
CA PHE A 49 2.89 2.38 -9.45
C PHE A 49 2.71 2.20 -7.95
N VAL A 50 3.49 1.32 -7.31
CA VAL A 50 3.49 1.18 -5.85
C VAL A 50 3.94 2.48 -5.19
N LYS A 51 5.01 3.11 -5.69
CA LYS A 51 5.47 4.44 -5.23
C LYS A 51 4.40 5.51 -5.39
N LEU A 52 3.72 5.52 -6.53
CA LEU A 52 2.65 6.48 -6.82
C LEU A 52 1.51 6.34 -5.82
N VAL A 53 1.03 5.11 -5.57
CA VAL A 53 0.00 4.83 -4.57
C VAL A 53 0.43 5.32 -3.18
N CYS A 54 1.68 5.03 -2.79
CA CYS A 54 2.19 5.48 -1.49
C CYS A 54 2.23 7.02 -1.38
N GLN A 55 2.61 7.72 -2.45
CA GLN A 55 2.63 9.18 -2.49
C GLN A 55 1.21 9.76 -2.43
N GLU A 56 0.27 9.23 -3.22
CA GLU A 56 -1.13 9.66 -3.19
C GLU A 56 -1.75 9.51 -1.79
N ILE A 57 -1.45 8.41 -1.09
CA ILE A 57 -1.91 8.20 0.29
C ILE A 57 -1.34 9.28 1.23
N ILE A 58 -0.05 9.63 1.10
CA ILE A 58 0.57 10.68 1.92
C ILE A 58 -0.01 12.06 1.62
N GLU A 59 -0.26 12.36 0.34
CA GLU A 59 -0.79 13.64 -0.11
C GLU A 59 -2.28 13.82 0.20
N SER A 60 -3.01 12.72 0.42
CA SER A 60 -4.45 12.73 0.71
C SER A 60 -4.84 13.42 2.02
N ASN A 61 -3.89 13.80 2.88
CA ASN A 61 -4.12 14.28 4.25
C ASN A 61 -4.90 13.30 5.15
N ALA A 62 -5.03 12.03 4.72
CA ALA A 62 -5.61 10.98 5.53
C ALA A 62 -4.74 10.69 6.76
N THR A 63 -5.37 10.26 7.85
CA THR A 63 -4.64 9.65 8.97
C THR A 63 -4.22 8.25 8.53
N ILE A 64 -2.92 7.98 8.48
CA ILE A 64 -2.40 6.67 8.10
C ILE A 64 -2.03 5.91 9.37
N LEU A 65 -2.46 4.66 9.49
CA LEU A 65 -2.06 3.82 10.61
C LEU A 65 -0.54 3.57 10.61
N PRO A 66 0.12 3.53 11.79
CA PRO A 66 1.57 3.39 11.89
C PRO A 66 2.12 2.14 11.18
N GLU A 67 1.40 1.02 11.24
CA GLU A 67 1.75 -0.24 10.61
C GLU A 67 1.76 -0.12 9.08
N VAL A 68 0.77 0.54 8.49
CA VAL A 68 0.71 0.81 7.05
C VAL A 68 1.82 1.76 6.64
N LYS A 69 2.03 2.83 7.42
CA LYS A 69 3.10 3.79 7.18
C LYS A 69 4.48 3.15 7.19
N THR A 70 4.70 2.17 8.08
CA THR A 70 5.96 1.43 8.18
C THR A 70 6.23 0.65 6.89
N ILE A 71 5.22 0.00 6.33
CA ILE A 71 5.35 -0.72 5.06
C ILE A 71 5.56 0.25 3.90
N MET A 72 4.78 1.33 3.82
CA MET A 72 4.93 2.33 2.76
C MET A 72 6.35 2.90 2.71
N GLN A 73 7.03 3.08 3.85
CA GLN A 73 8.42 3.53 3.91
C GLN A 73 9.42 2.60 3.21
N ALA A 74 9.13 1.30 3.10
CA ALA A 74 9.97 0.37 2.37
C ALA A 74 9.91 0.58 0.84
N TYR A 75 8.86 1.24 0.34
CA TYR A 75 8.60 1.42 -1.08
C TYR A 75 8.72 2.88 -1.54
N LEU A 76 8.82 3.85 -0.63
CA LEU A 76 8.97 5.28 -0.95
C LEU A 76 10.32 5.62 -1.60
#